data_AF-A0A081P887-F1
#
_entry.id   AF-A0A081P887-F1
#
_cell.length_a   1.000
_cell.length_b   1.000
_cell.length_c   1.000
_cell.angle_alpha   90.00
_cell.angle_beta   90.00
_cell.angle_gamma   90.00
#
_symmetry.space_group_name_H-M   'P 1'
#
loop_
_entity.id
_entity.type
_entity.pdbx_description
1 polymer ?
#
loop_
_entity_poly.entity_id
_entity_poly.type
_entity_poly.pdbx_seq_one_letter_code
_entity_poly.pdbx_strand_id
1 'polypeptide(L)'
;MLGKKIAAGAIMLFALTSAVAFADDTALKAGDAKVRDEAQKFVVDFVGQAYKPYYTLNTIDSDISEYSVKDNVLTARVNISLSKTLKAKSVDEIPYVKGMKSQSAVLKQTNAISAMESEQVISDRLKDLSEYIGTATEQNDSFRLTAKVINGNIDNQSAKLEFLNYMDWIPAAHFVPENEETMMKHGQMDLLEAVTTNRAFTVRSAVQPQAAFTYNRIAARDYANKYTSTVTGSPYYDTSKWNKNYKFHTESGGVDCANYVSQAMYAGGIPTDSTWKPESIAWVNTGRNISNGLEDYMVRTKKYFYKTTKATTPAGGFISALDYSHVMFVVANDTVTMQYSAHTNDKLKASFANFSDSKFEFFYINSAYLN
;
A
#
# COMPACT_ATOMS: atom_id res chain seq x y z
N MET A 1 -35.26 45.12 17.85
CA MET A 1 -35.41 43.80 17.18
C MET A 1 -34.23 43.65 16.23
N LEU A 2 -33.04 43.22 16.66
CA LEU A 2 -32.60 41.83 16.91
C LEU A 2 -33.22 40.84 15.88
N GLY A 3 -32.48 40.14 15.03
CA GLY A 3 -31.03 40.03 14.87
C GLY A 3 -30.66 39.30 13.57
N LYS A 4 -29.45 39.58 13.09
CA LYS A 4 -28.73 38.83 12.05
C LYS A 4 -28.36 37.44 12.58
N LYS A 5 -28.56 36.38 11.80
CA LYS A 5 -27.84 35.11 11.99
C LYS A 5 -26.99 34.83 10.76
N ILE A 6 -25.72 35.22 10.89
CA ILE A 6 -24.61 34.67 10.12
C ILE A 6 -24.36 33.28 10.72
N ALA A 7 -24.54 32.22 9.94
CA ALA A 7 -24.12 30.89 10.35
C ALA A 7 -22.61 30.80 10.16
N ALA A 8 -21.91 30.76 11.29
CA ALA A 8 -20.47 30.67 11.40
C ALA A 8 -19.95 29.35 10.79
N GLY A 9 -18.79 29.46 10.13
CA GLY A 9 -18.02 28.32 9.68
C GLY A 9 -17.61 27.43 10.84
N ALA A 10 -17.80 26.13 10.67
CA ALA A 10 -17.14 25.13 11.50
C ALA A 10 -15.73 24.93 10.95
N ILE A 11 -14.78 25.58 11.61
CA ILE A 11 -13.35 25.25 11.56
C ILE A 11 -13.24 23.80 12.03
N MET A 12 -12.99 22.89 11.10
CA MET A 12 -12.77 21.48 11.43
C MET A 12 -11.34 21.36 11.98
N LEU A 13 -11.27 20.85 13.21
CA LEU A 13 -10.09 20.71 14.04
C LEU A 13 -8.90 20.12 13.27
N PHE A 14 -7.75 20.79 13.39
CA PHE A 14 -6.43 20.24 13.09
C PHE A 14 -6.26 18.89 13.80
N ALA A 15 -6.01 17.83 13.02
CA ALA A 15 -5.34 16.65 13.54
C ALA A 15 -3.96 17.10 14.01
N LEU A 16 -3.74 17.13 15.33
CA LEU A 16 -2.43 17.23 15.94
C LEU A 16 -1.66 15.94 15.61
N THR A 17 -1.12 15.85 14.39
CA THR A 17 0.08 15.03 14.20
C THR A 17 1.12 15.67 15.10
N SER A 18 1.65 14.92 16.07
CA SER A 18 2.77 15.37 16.91
C SER A 18 3.99 15.58 16.02
N ALA A 19 4.06 16.74 15.38
CA ALA A 19 5.24 17.23 14.70
C ALA A 19 6.27 17.51 15.81
N VAL A 20 7.14 16.53 16.05
CA VAL A 20 8.35 16.79 16.81
C VAL A 20 9.16 17.76 15.95
N ALA A 21 9.22 19.02 16.36
CA ALA A 21 10.07 20.00 15.71
C ALA A 21 11.53 19.60 15.94
N PHE A 22 12.19 19.10 14.91
CA PHE A 22 13.63 18.95 14.89
C PHE A 22 14.23 20.33 14.63
N ALA A 23 14.76 20.94 15.69
CA ALA A 23 15.68 22.05 15.53
C ALA A 23 17.00 21.47 15.02
N ASP A 24 17.52 22.03 13.94
CA ASP A 24 18.93 21.85 13.54
C ASP A 24 19.78 22.37 14.70
N ASP A 25 20.40 21.44 15.44
CA ASP A 25 21.50 21.80 16.34
C ASP A 25 22.71 20.92 16.04
N THR A 26 23.81 21.63 15.85
CA THR A 26 25.07 21.24 15.24
C THR A 26 26.01 20.51 16.20
N ALA A 27 26.87 19.64 15.63
CA ALA A 27 28.01 18.91 16.21
C ALA A 27 27.70 17.64 17.05
N LEU A 28 27.88 16.48 16.41
CA LEU A 28 27.89 15.14 17.01
C LEU A 28 28.93 15.04 18.13
N LYS A 29 28.52 14.73 19.36
CA LYS A 29 29.46 14.31 20.43
C LYS A 29 29.88 12.85 20.18
N ALA A 30 31.05 12.44 20.65
CA ALA A 30 31.56 11.08 20.44
C ALA A 30 30.63 9.95 20.96
N GLY A 31 29.79 10.24 21.97
CA GLY A 31 28.74 9.33 22.45
C GLY A 31 27.52 9.24 21.52
N ASP A 32 27.26 10.28 20.71
CA ASP A 32 26.12 10.33 19.80
C ASP A 32 26.32 9.39 18.61
N ALA A 33 27.57 9.24 18.13
CA ALA A 33 27.90 8.31 17.04
C ALA A 33 27.55 6.86 17.41
N LYS A 34 27.93 6.41 18.61
CA LYS A 34 27.60 5.08 19.10
C LYS A 34 26.09 4.87 19.24
N VAL A 35 25.37 5.83 19.83
CA VAL A 35 23.90 5.74 19.98
C VAL A 35 23.21 5.75 18.60
N ARG A 36 23.76 6.47 17.63
CA ARG A 36 23.28 6.50 16.24
C ARG A 36 23.42 5.12 15.57
N ASP A 37 24.58 4.49 15.71
CA ASP A 37 24.83 3.14 15.19
C ASP A 37 23.93 2.10 15.87
N GLU A 38 23.75 2.20 17.20
CA GLU A 38 22.83 1.35 17.96
C GLU A 38 21.38 1.50 17.48
N ALA A 39 20.95 2.73 17.18
CA ALA A 39 19.61 3.00 16.66
C ALA A 39 19.39 2.36 15.27
N GLN A 40 20.36 2.51 14.36
CA GLN A 40 20.29 1.85 13.05
C GLN A 40 20.23 0.34 13.20
N LYS A 41 21.13 -0.22 14.01
CA LYS A 41 21.19 -1.65 14.27
C LYS A 41 19.89 -2.18 14.87
N PHE A 42 19.29 -1.47 15.82
CA PHE A 42 18.01 -1.85 16.42
C PHE A 42 16.91 -2.02 15.37
N VAL A 43 16.80 -1.07 14.43
CA VAL A 43 15.80 -1.12 13.35
C VAL A 43 16.12 -2.22 12.35
N VAL A 44 17.37 -2.33 11.91
CA VAL A 44 17.81 -3.38 10.96
C VAL A 44 17.58 -4.78 11.54
N ASP A 45 17.92 -5.00 12.81
CA ASP A 45 17.68 -6.27 13.49
C ASP A 45 16.17 -6.58 13.58
N PHE A 46 15.35 -5.59 13.92
CA PHE A 46 13.88 -5.74 13.94
C PHE A 46 13.34 -6.17 12.57
N VAL A 47 13.69 -5.45 11.50
CA VAL A 47 13.24 -5.77 10.13
C VAL A 47 13.74 -7.15 9.70
N GLY A 48 15.01 -7.45 10.01
CA GLY A 48 15.62 -8.77 9.78
C GLY A 48 14.82 -9.91 10.39
N GLN A 49 14.44 -9.77 11.66
CA GLN A 49 13.65 -10.80 12.35
C GLN A 49 12.21 -10.87 11.85
N ALA A 50 11.57 -9.73 11.56
CA ALA A 50 10.20 -9.69 11.05
C ALA A 50 10.04 -10.49 9.74
N TYR A 51 11.01 -10.40 8.83
CA TYR A 51 10.96 -11.07 7.54
C TYR A 51 11.63 -12.43 7.48
N LYS A 52 12.44 -12.79 8.49
CA LYS A 52 13.12 -14.09 8.57
C LYS A 52 12.23 -15.31 8.30
N PRO A 53 10.95 -15.38 8.73
CA PRO A 53 10.14 -16.57 8.47
C PRO A 53 9.90 -16.82 6.98
N TYR A 54 9.67 -15.77 6.20
CA TYR A 54 9.13 -15.88 4.83
C TYR A 54 10.08 -15.44 3.73
N TYR A 55 11.12 -14.66 4.05
CA TYR A 55 12.02 -14.10 3.07
C TYR A 55 13.48 -14.42 3.35
N THR A 56 14.25 -14.51 2.27
CA THR A 56 15.69 -14.25 2.29
C THR A 56 15.87 -12.76 2.02
N LEU A 57 16.58 -12.06 2.93
CA LEU A 57 16.99 -10.68 2.68
C LEU A 57 18.27 -10.70 1.86
N ASN A 58 18.23 -10.14 0.66
CA ASN A 58 19.35 -10.07 -0.26
C ASN A 58 20.26 -8.90 0.10
N THR A 59 19.64 -7.74 0.37
CA THR A 59 20.29 -6.53 0.85
C THR A 59 19.38 -5.84 1.87
N ILE A 60 19.99 -5.11 2.80
CA ILE A 60 19.31 -4.17 3.68
C ILE A 60 20.25 -3.00 3.93
N ASP A 61 19.87 -1.85 3.40
CA ASP A 61 20.54 -0.58 3.58
C ASP A 61 19.71 0.28 4.52
N SER A 62 20.39 1.08 5.35
CA SER A 62 19.74 1.95 6.30
C SER A 62 20.42 3.31 6.38
N ASP A 63 19.64 4.36 6.53
CA ASP A 63 20.11 5.72 6.76
C ASP A 63 19.31 6.40 7.87
N ILE A 64 19.96 7.31 8.61
CA ILE A 64 19.27 8.13 9.61
C ILE A 64 19.02 9.52 9.05
N SER A 65 17.75 9.80 8.78
CA SER A 65 17.28 11.07 8.23
C SER A 65 16.94 12.10 9.31
N GLU A 66 16.61 11.67 10.54
CA GLU A 66 16.38 12.55 11.68
C GLU A 66 17.00 11.94 12.93
N TYR A 67 17.65 12.76 13.75
CA TYR A 67 18.30 12.30 14.97
C TYR A 67 18.32 13.41 16.01
N SER A 68 17.97 13.08 17.25
CA SER A 68 18.04 13.99 18.38
C SER A 68 18.16 13.21 19.68
N VAL A 69 19.05 13.64 20.58
CA VAL A 69 19.08 13.21 21.98
C VAL A 69 18.83 14.44 22.85
N LYS A 70 17.67 14.51 23.51
CA LYS A 70 17.29 15.60 24.42
C LYS A 70 16.82 15.01 25.73
N ASP A 71 17.31 15.55 26.85
CA ASP A 71 16.96 15.08 28.21
C ASP A 71 17.11 13.55 28.39
N ASN A 72 18.21 13.00 27.84
CA ASN A 72 18.49 11.56 27.81
C ASN A 72 17.45 10.71 27.07
N VAL A 73 16.68 11.31 26.15
CA VAL A 73 15.74 10.61 25.26
C VAL A 73 16.20 10.76 23.83
N LEU A 74 16.52 9.62 23.21
CA LEU A 74 16.74 9.48 21.77
C LEU A 74 15.41 9.58 21.04
N THR A 75 15.39 10.32 19.94
CA THR A 75 14.44 10.16 18.84
C THR A 75 15.23 10.08 17.54
N ALA A 76 15.13 8.95 16.85
CA ALA A 76 15.77 8.74 15.56
C ALA A 76 14.76 8.25 14.53
N ARG A 77 14.86 8.78 13.31
CA ARG A 77 14.19 8.23 12.13
C ARG A 77 15.20 7.44 11.31
N VAL A 78 14.95 6.16 11.15
CA VAL A 78 15.77 5.25 10.34
C VAL A 78 14.97 4.89 9.10
N ASN A 79 15.48 5.25 7.93
CA ASN A 79 14.96 4.82 6.64
C ASN A 79 15.64 3.53 6.23
N ILE A 80 14.87 2.59 5.70
CA ILE A 80 15.33 1.29 5.23
C ILE A 80 15.02 1.17 3.75
N SER A 81 16.02 0.73 2.98
CA SER A 81 15.86 0.24 1.62
C SER A 81 16.36 -1.20 1.58
N LEU A 82 15.52 -2.13 1.15
CA LEU A 82 15.89 -3.55 1.14
C LEU A 82 15.46 -4.24 -0.14
N SER A 83 16.18 -5.31 -0.44
CA SER A 83 15.82 -6.29 -1.47
C SER A 83 15.57 -7.63 -0.79
N LYS A 84 14.41 -8.24 -1.05
CA LYS A 84 14.02 -9.52 -0.45
C LYS A 84 13.48 -10.50 -1.48
N THR A 85 13.64 -11.79 -1.24
CA THR A 85 13.08 -12.85 -2.10
C THR A 85 12.31 -13.83 -1.23
N LEU A 86 11.12 -14.24 -1.68
CA LEU A 86 10.34 -15.27 -0.99
C LEU A 86 11.15 -16.55 -0.84
N LYS A 87 11.05 -17.18 0.33
CA LYS A 87 11.64 -18.51 0.56
C LYS A 87 10.88 -19.60 -0.17
N ALA A 88 9.57 -19.43 -0.36
CA ALA A 88 8.72 -20.32 -1.12
C ALA A 88 9.31 -20.59 -2.51
N LYS A 89 9.45 -21.86 -2.88
CA LYS A 89 10.01 -22.30 -4.18
C LYS A 89 8.95 -22.50 -5.25
N SER A 90 7.69 -22.51 -4.84
CA SER A 90 6.53 -22.54 -5.72
C SER A 90 5.39 -21.77 -5.07
N VAL A 91 4.42 -21.35 -5.89
CA VAL A 91 3.19 -20.69 -5.41
C VAL A 91 2.42 -21.57 -4.42
N ASP A 92 2.57 -22.89 -4.49
CA ASP A 92 1.86 -23.86 -3.65
C ASP A 92 2.40 -23.93 -2.21
N GLU A 93 3.62 -23.44 -1.98
CA GLU A 93 4.21 -23.36 -0.64
C GLU A 93 3.68 -22.16 0.15
N ILE A 94 3.10 -21.17 -0.53
CA ILE A 94 2.55 -19.96 0.09
C ILE A 94 1.33 -20.34 0.96
N PRO A 95 1.31 -20.01 2.26
CA PRO A 95 0.21 -20.37 3.17
C PRO A 95 -1.17 -19.95 2.66
N TYR A 96 -1.29 -18.73 2.12
CA TYR A 96 -2.52 -18.25 1.51
C TYR A 96 -3.06 -19.16 0.40
N VAL A 97 -2.19 -19.63 -0.50
CA VAL A 97 -2.56 -20.54 -1.60
C VAL A 97 -3.02 -21.90 -1.05
N LYS A 98 -2.37 -22.42 0.00
CA LYS A 98 -2.84 -23.63 0.70
C LYS A 98 -4.26 -23.44 1.24
N GLY A 99 -4.54 -22.26 1.80
CA GLY A 99 -5.88 -21.83 2.20
C GLY A 99 -6.89 -21.92 1.07
N MET A 100 -6.63 -21.26 -0.07
CA MET A 100 -7.52 -21.32 -1.24
C MET A 100 -7.76 -22.76 -1.72
N LYS A 101 -6.70 -23.55 -1.90
CA LYS A 101 -6.82 -24.94 -2.37
C LYS A 101 -7.63 -25.81 -1.40
N SER A 102 -7.46 -25.61 -0.08
CA SER A 102 -8.24 -26.31 0.93
C SER A 102 -9.74 -25.99 0.81
N GLN A 103 -10.08 -24.71 0.60
CA GLN A 103 -11.47 -24.29 0.43
C GLN A 103 -12.08 -24.78 -0.89
N SER A 104 -11.31 -24.80 -1.98
CA SER A 104 -11.77 -25.38 -3.25
C SER A 104 -12.09 -26.87 -3.11
N ALA A 105 -11.30 -27.63 -2.35
CA ALA A 105 -11.58 -29.03 -2.08
C ALA A 105 -12.92 -29.22 -1.32
N VAL A 106 -13.23 -28.35 -0.35
CA VAL A 106 -14.52 -28.35 0.36
C VAL A 106 -15.69 -28.04 -0.59
N LEU A 107 -15.53 -27.04 -1.47
CA LEU A 107 -16.56 -26.68 -2.46
C LEU A 107 -16.85 -27.83 -3.45
N LYS A 108 -15.82 -28.57 -3.86
CA LYS A 108 -15.98 -29.76 -4.71
C LYS A 108 -16.75 -30.88 -4.01
N GLN A 109 -16.45 -31.15 -2.73
CA GLN A 109 -17.12 -32.21 -1.96
C GLN A 109 -18.60 -31.91 -1.72
N THR A 110 -18.95 -30.64 -1.56
CA THR A 110 -20.34 -30.19 -1.34
C THR A 110 -21.16 -30.13 -2.64
N ASN A 111 -20.58 -30.52 -3.78
CA ASN A 111 -21.17 -30.42 -5.12
C ASN A 111 -21.80 -29.04 -5.41
N ALA A 112 -21.23 -28.00 -4.81
CA ALA A 112 -21.64 -26.64 -5.09
C ALA A 112 -21.28 -26.34 -6.55
N ILE A 113 -22.14 -25.59 -7.25
CA ILE A 113 -21.96 -25.16 -8.66
C ILE A 113 -20.59 -24.45 -8.90
N SER A 114 -19.81 -24.18 -7.84
CA SER A 114 -18.67 -23.27 -7.76
C SER A 114 -17.32 -23.94 -7.95
N ALA A 115 -17.27 -25.25 -8.17
CA ALA A 115 -16.02 -25.96 -8.33
C ALA A 115 -15.17 -25.41 -9.49
N MET A 116 -15.72 -25.29 -10.69
CA MET A 116 -14.99 -24.74 -11.86
C MET A 116 -14.63 -23.26 -11.69
N GLU A 117 -15.52 -22.46 -11.11
CA GLU A 117 -15.24 -21.03 -10.84
C GLU A 117 -14.13 -20.88 -9.81
N SER A 118 -14.08 -21.74 -8.80
CA SER A 118 -13.02 -21.75 -7.79
C SER A 118 -11.67 -22.12 -8.40
N GLU A 119 -11.64 -23.05 -9.37
CA GLU A 119 -10.42 -23.43 -10.07
C GLU A 119 -9.89 -22.27 -10.93
N GLN A 120 -10.78 -21.55 -11.63
CA GLN A 120 -10.39 -20.37 -12.40
C GLN A 120 -9.81 -19.27 -11.50
N VAL A 121 -10.50 -18.93 -10.39
CA VAL A 121 -10.01 -17.93 -9.42
C VAL A 121 -8.65 -18.31 -8.86
N ILE A 122 -8.46 -19.59 -8.51
CA ILE A 122 -7.15 -20.09 -8.06
C ILE A 122 -6.13 -19.92 -9.18
N SER A 123 -6.42 -20.40 -10.39
CA SER A 123 -5.49 -20.32 -11.53
C SER A 123 -5.02 -18.89 -11.79
N ASP A 124 -5.94 -17.92 -11.80
CA ASP A 124 -5.62 -16.51 -12.00
C ASP A 124 -4.70 -15.99 -10.88
N ARG A 125 -5.00 -16.34 -9.61
CA ARG A 125 -4.16 -15.94 -8.48
C ARG A 125 -2.79 -16.60 -8.52
N LEU A 126 -2.69 -17.86 -8.95
CA LEU A 126 -1.40 -18.55 -9.12
C LEU A 126 -0.56 -17.90 -10.23
N LYS A 127 -1.19 -17.50 -11.35
CA LYS A 127 -0.52 -16.74 -12.42
C LYS A 127 0.08 -15.46 -11.85
N ASP A 128 -0.70 -14.71 -11.08
CA ASP A 128 -0.20 -13.48 -10.45
C ASP A 128 0.91 -13.72 -9.44
N LEU A 129 0.79 -14.73 -8.58
CA LEU A 129 1.79 -15.02 -7.56
C LEU A 129 3.10 -15.59 -8.13
N SER A 130 3.04 -16.21 -9.31
CA SER A 130 4.23 -16.78 -9.95
C SER A 130 5.32 -15.74 -10.21
N GLU A 131 4.95 -14.45 -10.37
CA GLU A 131 5.91 -13.37 -10.60
C GLU A 131 6.86 -13.14 -9.41
N TYR A 132 6.47 -13.56 -8.20
CA TYR A 132 7.23 -13.36 -6.97
C TYR A 132 8.14 -14.54 -6.59
N ILE A 133 7.94 -15.71 -7.21
CA ILE A 133 8.73 -16.91 -6.89
C ILE A 133 10.13 -16.78 -7.48
N GLY A 134 11.15 -16.75 -6.60
CA GLY A 134 12.54 -16.59 -6.99
C GLY A 134 12.92 -15.17 -7.46
N THR A 135 11.97 -14.23 -7.47
CA THR A 135 12.19 -12.85 -7.88
C THR A 135 12.52 -11.98 -6.66
N ALA A 136 13.53 -11.11 -6.79
CA ALA A 136 13.83 -10.11 -5.78
C ALA A 136 12.82 -8.94 -5.87
N THR A 137 12.29 -8.53 -4.71
CA THR A 137 11.40 -7.39 -4.56
C THR A 137 12.09 -6.31 -3.72
N GLU A 138 12.14 -5.10 -4.28
CA GLU A 138 12.66 -3.92 -3.61
C GLU A 138 11.59 -3.30 -2.71
N GLN A 139 11.99 -2.70 -1.61
CA GLN A 139 11.09 -2.09 -0.63
C GLN A 139 11.76 -0.90 0.05
N ASN A 140 10.98 0.16 0.34
CA ASN A 140 11.45 1.31 1.10
C ASN A 140 10.50 1.65 2.24
N ASP A 141 11.02 1.78 3.45
CA ASP A 141 10.24 1.99 4.66
C ASP A 141 10.93 2.97 5.61
N SER A 142 10.16 3.56 6.53
CA SER A 142 10.71 4.45 7.55
C SER A 142 10.24 4.02 8.93
N PHE A 143 11.17 4.04 9.89
CA PHE A 143 10.93 3.70 11.27
C PHE A 143 11.32 4.87 12.17
N ARG A 144 10.59 5.03 13.28
CA ARG A 144 10.91 5.99 14.33
C ARG A 144 11.18 5.24 15.63
N LEU A 145 12.39 5.40 16.15
CA LEU A 145 12.81 4.86 17.42
C LEU A 145 12.83 5.99 18.45
N THR A 146 12.12 5.81 19.55
CA THR A 146 12.24 6.64 20.76
C THR A 146 12.67 5.77 21.92
N ALA A 147 13.74 6.15 22.63
CA ALA A 147 14.25 5.37 23.76
C ALA A 147 15.02 6.25 24.74
N LYS A 148 15.15 5.84 25.99
CA LYS A 148 16.07 6.45 26.95
C LYS A 148 17.52 6.08 26.59
N VAL A 149 18.43 7.01 26.84
CA VAL A 149 19.87 6.83 26.72
C VAL A 149 20.47 6.83 28.12
N ILE A 150 21.10 5.72 28.51
CA ILE A 150 21.72 5.55 29.83
C ILE A 150 23.19 5.23 29.63
N ASN A 151 24.07 6.06 30.20
CA ASN A 151 25.52 5.92 30.07
C ASN A 151 26.00 5.79 28.61
N GLY A 152 25.35 6.51 27.69
CA GLY A 152 25.68 6.49 26.26
C GLY A 152 25.25 5.24 25.50
N ASN A 153 24.28 4.47 26.01
CA ASN A 153 23.67 3.32 25.31
C ASN A 153 22.15 3.47 25.30
N ILE A 154 21.50 2.89 24.29
CA ILE A 154 20.05 2.76 24.25
C ILE A 154 19.58 1.78 25.34
N ASP A 155 18.63 2.21 26.16
CA ASP A 155 17.90 1.32 27.08
C ASP A 155 16.78 0.60 26.31
N ASN A 156 17.03 -0.64 25.91
CA ASN A 156 16.10 -1.47 25.14
C ASN A 156 14.74 -1.67 25.83
N GLN A 157 14.65 -1.60 27.15
CA GLN A 157 13.36 -1.76 27.86
C GLN A 157 12.46 -0.53 27.69
N SER A 158 13.06 0.63 27.43
CA SER A 158 12.34 1.88 27.18
C SER A 158 12.02 2.12 25.70
N ALA A 159 12.54 1.27 24.80
CA ALA A 159 12.47 1.48 23.37
C ALA A 159 11.03 1.34 22.84
N LYS A 160 10.56 2.39 22.18
CA LYS A 160 9.33 2.42 21.40
C LYS A 160 9.72 2.51 19.93
N LEU A 161 9.34 1.50 19.15
CA LEU A 161 9.56 1.46 17.71
C LEU A 161 8.23 1.63 16.96
N GLU A 162 8.20 2.58 16.05
CA GLU A 162 7.07 2.88 15.18
C GLU A 162 7.47 2.75 13.71
N PHE A 163 6.52 2.36 12.87
CA PHE A 163 6.64 2.26 11.42
C PHE A 163 5.76 3.34 10.77
N LEU A 164 6.29 4.02 9.75
CA LEU A 164 5.52 5.00 8.97
C LEU A 164 4.65 4.25 7.96
N ASN A 165 3.35 4.21 8.25
CA ASN A 165 2.34 3.76 7.31
C ASN A 165 2.06 4.84 6.23
N TYR A 166 0.95 4.74 5.50
CA TYR A 166 0.57 5.68 4.44
C TYR A 166 0.60 7.16 4.89
N MET A 167 0.15 7.47 6.12
CA MET A 167 0.25 8.82 6.70
C MET A 167 0.64 8.83 8.19
N ASP A 168 0.45 7.72 8.91
CA ASP A 168 0.57 7.67 10.37
C ASP A 168 1.79 6.85 10.83
N TRP A 169 2.39 7.28 11.93
CA TRP A 169 3.31 6.45 12.70
C TRP A 169 2.52 5.49 13.58
N ILE A 170 2.66 4.20 13.32
CA ILE A 170 1.96 3.13 14.05
C ILE A 170 2.98 2.21 14.74
N PRO A 171 2.60 1.41 15.76
CA PRO A 171 3.50 0.45 16.38
C PRO A 171 4.14 -0.47 15.34
N ALA A 172 5.47 -0.65 15.40
CA ALA A 172 6.20 -1.43 14.40
C ALA A 172 5.77 -2.91 14.37
N ALA A 173 5.12 -3.43 15.42
CA ALA A 173 4.54 -4.77 15.41
C ALA A 173 3.59 -5.03 14.21
N HIS A 174 2.92 -4.00 13.69
CA HIS A 174 2.06 -4.12 12.50
C HIS A 174 2.83 -4.37 11.19
N PHE A 175 4.14 -4.13 11.18
CA PHE A 175 5.04 -4.42 10.06
C PHE A 175 5.33 -5.93 9.93
N VAL A 176 5.21 -6.67 11.02
CA VAL A 176 5.49 -8.11 11.05
C VAL A 176 4.41 -8.84 10.23
N PRO A 177 4.78 -9.67 9.24
CA PRO A 177 3.82 -10.49 8.51
C PRO A 177 3.03 -11.39 9.46
N GLU A 178 1.80 -11.72 9.06
CA GLU A 178 0.95 -12.65 9.80
C GLU A 178 1.59 -14.05 9.92
N ASN A 179 1.05 -14.89 10.80
CA ASN A 179 1.44 -16.29 10.84
C ASN A 179 0.75 -17.09 9.72
N GLU A 180 1.24 -18.31 9.46
CA GLU A 180 0.73 -19.15 8.37
C GLU A 180 -0.76 -19.49 8.52
N GLU A 181 -1.25 -19.71 9.74
CA GLU A 181 -2.64 -20.06 10.01
C GLU A 181 -3.59 -18.91 9.61
N THR A 182 -3.25 -17.68 10.00
CA THR A 182 -4.02 -16.49 9.60
C THR A 182 -4.03 -16.31 8.09
N MET A 183 -2.88 -16.45 7.42
CA MET A 183 -2.81 -16.36 5.95
C MET A 183 -3.64 -17.45 5.25
N MET A 184 -3.62 -18.68 5.77
CA MET A 184 -4.45 -19.78 5.25
C MET A 184 -5.94 -19.45 5.38
N LYS A 185 -6.36 -18.89 6.52
CA LYS A 185 -7.74 -18.47 6.74
C LYS A 185 -8.18 -17.37 5.76
N HIS A 186 -7.30 -16.39 5.50
CA HIS A 186 -7.55 -15.38 4.47
C HIS A 186 -7.75 -16.02 3.09
N GLY A 187 -6.90 -16.98 2.70
CA GLY A 187 -7.06 -17.70 1.43
C GLY A 187 -8.38 -18.46 1.29
N GLN A 188 -8.90 -19.02 2.39
CA GLN A 188 -10.21 -19.67 2.40
C GLN A 188 -11.35 -18.65 2.21
N MET A 189 -11.33 -17.56 2.97
CA MET A 189 -12.38 -16.53 2.94
C MET A 189 -12.44 -15.83 1.59
N ASP A 190 -11.30 -15.43 1.06
CA ASP A 190 -11.21 -14.70 -0.20
C ASP A 190 -11.67 -15.55 -1.40
N LEU A 191 -11.38 -16.86 -1.40
CA LEU A 191 -11.87 -17.74 -2.46
C LEU A 191 -13.41 -17.77 -2.48
N LEU A 192 -14.05 -17.85 -1.31
CA LEU A 192 -15.51 -17.83 -1.20
C LEU A 192 -16.10 -16.51 -1.70
N GLU A 193 -15.49 -15.39 -1.31
CA GLU A 193 -15.92 -14.07 -1.74
C GLU A 193 -15.76 -13.88 -3.26
N ALA A 194 -14.60 -14.27 -3.80
CA ALA A 194 -14.32 -14.18 -5.23
C ALA A 194 -15.26 -15.05 -6.07
N VAL A 195 -15.51 -16.29 -5.66
CA VAL A 195 -16.50 -17.16 -6.33
C VAL A 195 -17.91 -16.55 -6.30
N THR A 196 -18.33 -16.03 -5.15
CA THR A 196 -19.65 -15.41 -4.99
C THR A 196 -19.79 -14.15 -5.84
N THR A 197 -18.75 -13.33 -5.87
CA THR A 197 -18.71 -12.10 -6.65
C THR A 197 -18.68 -12.41 -8.14
N ASN A 198 -17.80 -13.32 -8.59
CA ASN A 198 -17.66 -13.69 -9.99
C ASN A 198 -18.97 -14.24 -10.58
N ARG A 199 -19.75 -15.01 -9.81
CA ARG A 199 -21.10 -15.46 -10.20
C ARG A 199 -22.07 -14.34 -10.51
N ALA A 200 -22.04 -13.27 -9.71
CA ALA A 200 -22.89 -12.11 -9.95
C ALA A 200 -22.52 -11.40 -11.26
N PHE A 201 -21.30 -11.60 -11.77
CA PHE A 201 -20.82 -11.09 -13.05
C PHE A 201 -21.01 -12.08 -14.22
N THR A 202 -20.81 -13.39 -14.05
CA THR A 202 -21.05 -14.41 -15.11
C THR A 202 -22.53 -14.58 -15.44
N VAL A 203 -23.44 -14.53 -14.45
CA VAL A 203 -24.90 -14.57 -14.71
C VAL A 203 -25.40 -13.29 -15.41
N ARG A 204 -24.64 -12.19 -15.32
CA ARG A 204 -24.89 -10.93 -16.07
C ARG A 204 -24.14 -10.84 -17.40
N SER A 205 -23.36 -11.87 -17.76
CA SER A 205 -22.51 -11.92 -18.96
C SER A 205 -22.98 -12.90 -20.03
N ALA A 206 -24.25 -13.31 -19.99
CA ALA A 206 -24.91 -13.79 -21.20
C ALA A 206 -24.94 -12.62 -22.20
N VAL A 207 -23.93 -12.59 -23.08
CA VAL A 207 -23.59 -11.54 -24.06
C VAL A 207 -22.92 -10.29 -23.44
N GLN A 208 -21.65 -10.41 -23.01
CA GLN A 208 -20.74 -9.25 -22.96
C GLN A 208 -19.97 -9.20 -24.29
N PRO A 209 -19.94 -8.06 -25.00
CA PRO A 209 -19.04 -7.90 -26.14
C PRO A 209 -17.59 -8.09 -25.68
N GLN A 210 -16.73 -8.52 -26.60
CA GLN A 210 -15.29 -8.64 -26.34
C GLN A 210 -14.75 -7.34 -25.75
N ALA A 211 -13.92 -7.44 -24.70
CA ALA A 211 -13.39 -6.28 -24.01
C ALA A 211 -12.75 -5.32 -25.01
N ALA A 212 -13.18 -4.05 -24.96
CA ALA A 212 -12.77 -3.04 -25.95
C ALA A 212 -11.28 -2.66 -25.86
N PHE A 213 -10.59 -3.10 -24.80
CA PHE A 213 -9.18 -2.89 -24.56
C PHE A 213 -8.66 -3.97 -23.60
N THR A 214 -7.34 -4.02 -23.47
CA THR A 214 -6.64 -4.87 -22.51
C THR A 214 -5.80 -4.00 -21.57
N TYR A 215 -5.78 -4.37 -20.30
CA TYR A 215 -5.06 -3.72 -19.22
C TYR A 215 -3.80 -4.52 -18.85
N ASN A 216 -2.65 -3.92 -19.11
CA ASN A 216 -1.36 -4.42 -18.70
C ASN A 216 -1.01 -3.92 -17.29
N ARG A 217 -1.35 -4.74 -16.28
CA ARG A 217 -1.10 -4.44 -14.87
C ARG A 217 0.37 -4.19 -14.54
N ILE A 218 1.29 -4.84 -15.28
CA ILE A 218 2.73 -4.70 -15.09
C ILE A 218 3.21 -3.35 -15.60
N ALA A 219 2.74 -2.91 -16.77
CA ALA A 219 3.04 -1.57 -17.29
C ALA A 219 2.51 -0.47 -16.36
N ALA A 220 1.31 -0.65 -15.80
CA ALA A 220 0.75 0.27 -14.81
C ALA A 220 1.59 0.36 -13.52
N ARG A 221 2.01 -0.80 -12.98
CA ARG A 221 2.91 -0.90 -11.83
C ARG A 221 4.24 -0.19 -12.10
N ASP A 222 4.84 -0.47 -13.26
CA ASP A 222 6.15 0.07 -13.61
C ASP A 222 6.08 1.58 -13.83
N TYR A 223 4.97 2.09 -14.38
CA TYR A 223 4.68 3.52 -14.43
C TYR A 223 4.63 4.13 -13.03
N ALA A 224 3.84 3.54 -12.13
CA ALA A 224 3.68 4.01 -10.76
C ALA A 224 5.06 4.12 -10.06
N ASN A 225 5.84 3.05 -10.09
CA ASN A 225 7.19 3.05 -9.51
C ASN A 225 8.16 4.04 -10.16
N LYS A 226 8.02 4.31 -11.45
CA LYS A 226 8.91 5.22 -12.18
C LYS A 226 8.69 6.68 -11.80
N TYR A 227 7.45 7.07 -11.56
CA TYR A 227 7.05 8.47 -11.43
C TYR A 227 6.71 8.89 -10.00
N THR A 228 7.38 8.30 -9.01
CA THR A 228 7.28 8.68 -7.60
C THR A 228 8.64 8.53 -6.92
N SER A 229 8.70 8.81 -5.62
CA SER A 229 9.91 8.78 -4.82
C SER A 229 9.62 8.37 -3.37
N THR A 230 10.65 8.30 -2.53
CA THR A 230 10.49 8.15 -1.08
C THR A 230 10.86 9.47 -0.44
N VAL A 231 9.86 10.20 0.08
CA VAL A 231 10.07 11.45 0.79
C VAL A 231 9.50 11.32 2.20
N THR A 232 10.32 11.66 3.19
CA THR A 232 9.96 11.53 4.61
C THR A 232 9.87 12.87 5.33
N GLY A 233 10.44 13.93 4.77
CA GLY A 233 10.38 15.30 5.30
C GLY A 233 9.47 16.20 4.48
N SER A 234 9.01 17.30 5.08
CA SER A 234 8.22 18.34 4.40
C SER A 234 8.91 18.84 3.11
N PRO A 235 8.21 18.99 1.97
CA PRO A 235 6.75 18.98 1.81
C PRO A 235 6.13 17.58 1.65
N TYR A 236 6.89 16.51 1.91
CA TYR A 236 6.50 15.09 1.79
C TYR A 236 6.30 14.60 0.35
N TYR A 237 6.76 15.35 -0.65
CA TYR A 237 6.77 14.93 -2.05
C TYR A 237 7.94 15.55 -2.82
N ASP A 238 8.33 14.93 -3.94
CA ASP A 238 9.36 15.43 -4.86
C ASP A 238 8.83 15.44 -6.30
N THR A 239 8.28 16.59 -6.71
CA THR A 239 7.71 16.77 -8.05
C THR A 239 8.74 16.68 -9.18
N SER A 240 10.04 16.69 -8.89
CA SER A 240 11.08 16.45 -9.90
C SER A 240 11.06 15.01 -10.43
N LYS A 241 10.49 14.09 -9.65
CA LYS A 241 10.34 12.66 -9.98
C LYS A 241 9.00 12.35 -10.66
N TRP A 242 8.05 13.28 -10.61
CA TRP A 242 6.72 13.10 -11.18
C TRP A 242 6.74 13.23 -12.72
N ASN A 243 5.71 12.70 -13.38
CA ASN A 243 5.62 12.78 -14.85
C ASN A 243 5.29 14.19 -15.33
N LYS A 244 6.29 14.89 -15.89
CA LYS A 244 6.19 16.26 -16.41
C LYS A 244 5.20 16.46 -17.56
N ASN A 245 4.66 15.39 -18.15
CA ASN A 245 3.63 15.47 -19.18
C ASN A 245 2.23 15.78 -18.60
N TYR A 246 2.05 15.69 -17.29
CA TYR A 246 0.81 15.98 -16.60
C TYR A 246 0.99 17.18 -15.69
N LYS A 247 -0.08 17.95 -15.47
CA LYS A 247 -0.07 18.99 -14.45
C LYS A 247 -0.05 18.35 -13.08
N PHE A 248 0.65 19.01 -12.16
CA PHE A 248 0.77 18.58 -10.77
C PHE A 248 -0.27 19.32 -9.93
N HIS A 249 -0.93 18.58 -9.04
CA HIS A 249 -1.94 19.11 -8.12
C HIS A 249 -1.40 19.09 -6.69
N THR A 250 -0.67 20.15 -6.31
CA THR A 250 0.04 20.27 -5.02
C THR A 250 -0.65 21.21 -4.03
N GLU A 251 -1.81 21.76 -4.38
CA GLU A 251 -2.59 22.65 -3.53
C GLU A 251 -2.92 22.01 -2.16
N SER A 252 -3.06 22.86 -1.14
CA SER A 252 -3.42 22.47 0.23
C SER A 252 -2.57 21.34 0.85
N GLY A 253 -1.30 21.22 0.46
CA GLY A 253 -0.38 20.21 0.99
C GLY A 253 -0.27 18.94 0.15
N GLY A 254 -0.85 18.91 -1.05
CA GLY A 254 -0.75 17.80 -1.99
C GLY A 254 -2.07 17.06 -2.17
N VAL A 255 -2.61 17.02 -3.38
CA VAL A 255 -3.85 16.28 -3.71
C VAL A 255 -3.72 15.42 -4.98
N ASP A 256 -2.50 15.29 -5.50
CA ASP A 256 -2.18 14.63 -6.77
C ASP A 256 -2.42 13.11 -6.79
N CYS A 257 -2.78 12.50 -5.65
CA CYS A 257 -2.96 11.05 -5.52
C CYS A 257 -3.84 10.41 -6.62
N ALA A 258 -5.02 10.98 -6.92
CA ALA A 258 -5.90 10.44 -7.96
C ALA A 258 -5.37 10.71 -9.37
N ASN A 259 -4.74 11.88 -9.61
CA ASN A 259 -4.09 12.18 -10.87
C ASN A 259 -2.99 11.15 -11.18
N TYR A 260 -2.13 10.86 -10.20
CA TYR A 260 -1.08 9.85 -10.30
C TYR A 260 -1.61 8.43 -10.54
N VAL A 261 -2.60 7.98 -9.77
CA VAL A 261 -3.22 6.66 -9.96
C VAL A 261 -3.87 6.56 -11.35
N SER A 262 -4.56 7.62 -11.80
CA SER A 262 -5.16 7.67 -13.14
C SER A 262 -4.11 7.56 -14.24
N GLN A 263 -2.96 8.22 -14.08
CA GLN A 263 -1.84 8.10 -15.02
C GLN A 263 -1.28 6.68 -15.08
N ALA A 264 -1.13 6.00 -13.94
CA ALA A 264 -0.69 4.60 -13.89
C ALA A 264 -1.69 3.68 -14.61
N MET A 265 -2.99 3.86 -14.37
CA MET A 265 -4.05 3.12 -15.05
C MET A 265 -4.04 3.35 -16.57
N TYR A 266 -3.86 4.59 -17.01
CA TYR A 266 -3.75 4.93 -18.43
C TYR A 266 -2.51 4.31 -19.08
N ALA A 267 -1.36 4.32 -18.40
CA ALA A 267 -0.15 3.64 -18.86
C ALA A 267 -0.34 2.11 -18.94
N GLY A 268 -1.23 1.55 -18.12
CA GLY A 268 -1.70 0.18 -18.24
C GLY A 268 -2.62 -0.09 -19.42
N GLY A 269 -3.09 0.93 -20.15
CA GLY A 269 -3.88 0.77 -21.38
C GLY A 269 -5.38 1.04 -21.24
N ILE A 270 -5.86 1.57 -20.10
CA ILE A 270 -7.25 2.02 -19.99
C ILE A 270 -7.45 3.24 -20.91
N PRO A 271 -8.39 3.21 -21.88
CA PRO A 271 -8.60 4.32 -22.79
C PRO A 271 -9.28 5.50 -22.09
N THR A 272 -8.89 6.71 -22.48
CA THR A 272 -9.58 7.94 -22.07
C THR A 272 -10.88 8.15 -22.84
N ASP A 273 -11.83 8.87 -22.24
CA ASP A 273 -13.02 9.37 -22.93
C ASP A 273 -13.35 10.82 -22.54
N SER A 274 -14.57 11.29 -22.82
CA SER A 274 -15.00 12.65 -22.49
C SER A 274 -15.05 12.92 -20.98
N THR A 275 -15.21 11.87 -20.17
CA THR A 275 -15.42 11.93 -18.72
C THR A 275 -14.13 11.66 -17.96
N TRP A 276 -13.38 10.63 -18.33
CA TRP A 276 -12.10 10.29 -17.72
C TRP A 276 -10.95 10.57 -18.68
N LYS A 277 -10.26 11.68 -18.42
CA LYS A 277 -9.13 12.20 -19.18
C LYS A 277 -8.36 13.17 -18.28
N PRO A 278 -7.10 13.50 -18.61
CA PRO A 278 -6.31 14.43 -17.81
C PRO A 278 -7.08 15.71 -17.50
N GLU A 279 -6.98 16.17 -16.26
CA GLU A 279 -7.67 17.36 -15.70
C GLU A 279 -9.19 17.25 -15.51
N SER A 280 -9.84 16.13 -15.87
CA SER A 280 -11.25 15.94 -15.52
C SER A 280 -11.41 15.54 -14.05
N ILE A 281 -12.60 15.79 -13.46
CA ILE A 281 -12.87 15.44 -12.06
C ILE A 281 -12.67 13.94 -11.81
N ALA A 282 -13.13 13.09 -12.73
CA ALA A 282 -12.94 11.64 -12.64
C ALA A 282 -11.46 11.21 -12.68
N TRP A 283 -10.56 12.07 -13.16
CA TRP A 283 -9.14 11.77 -13.27
C TRP A 283 -8.35 12.30 -12.06
N VAL A 284 -8.58 13.55 -11.66
CA VAL A 284 -7.75 14.23 -10.64
C VAL A 284 -8.34 14.14 -9.23
N ASN A 285 -9.57 13.66 -9.06
CA ASN A 285 -10.23 13.57 -7.77
C ASN A 285 -10.54 12.10 -7.41
N THR A 286 -10.34 11.73 -6.14
CA THR A 286 -10.62 10.36 -5.65
C THR A 286 -12.10 9.97 -5.81
N GLY A 287 -13.01 10.95 -5.69
CA GLY A 287 -14.45 10.73 -5.61
C GLY A 287 -14.96 10.60 -4.17
N ARG A 288 -14.13 10.89 -3.17
CA ARG A 288 -14.59 10.93 -1.79
C ARG A 288 -15.45 12.17 -1.57
N ASN A 289 -16.69 11.97 -1.10
CA ASN A 289 -17.69 13.01 -0.81
C ASN A 289 -18.29 13.73 -2.03
N ILE A 290 -17.95 13.30 -3.26
CA ILE A 290 -18.59 13.76 -4.49
C ILE A 290 -18.88 12.57 -5.40
N SER A 291 -19.97 12.62 -6.15
CA SER A 291 -20.24 11.66 -7.22
C SER A 291 -19.57 12.17 -8.50
N ASN A 292 -18.77 11.34 -9.19
CA ASN A 292 -17.97 11.61 -10.42
C ASN A 292 -16.43 11.54 -10.32
N GLY A 293 -15.84 11.13 -9.19
CA GLY A 293 -14.39 10.95 -9.09
C GLY A 293 -13.88 9.61 -9.65
N LEU A 294 -12.58 9.35 -9.46
CA LEU A 294 -11.87 8.18 -9.96
C LEU A 294 -12.55 6.86 -9.60
N GLU A 295 -12.85 6.64 -8.32
CA GLU A 295 -13.47 5.40 -7.85
C GLU A 295 -14.86 5.22 -8.49
N ASP A 296 -15.67 6.27 -8.51
CA ASP A 296 -17.02 6.25 -9.07
C ASP A 296 -17.01 5.92 -10.57
N TYR A 297 -16.05 6.49 -11.32
CA TYR A 297 -15.89 6.20 -12.74
C TYR A 297 -15.40 4.75 -12.97
N MET A 298 -14.31 4.35 -12.32
CA MET A 298 -13.65 3.06 -12.55
C MET A 298 -14.48 1.87 -12.07
N VAL A 299 -15.15 2.02 -10.94
CA VAL A 299 -15.83 0.91 -10.24
C VAL A 299 -17.33 0.89 -10.54
N ARG A 300 -18.01 2.05 -10.52
CA ARG A 300 -19.49 2.11 -10.59
C ARG A 300 -20.00 2.36 -11.99
N THR A 301 -19.38 3.32 -12.70
CA THR A 301 -19.81 3.74 -14.04
C THR A 301 -19.33 2.75 -15.10
N LYS A 302 -18.02 2.53 -15.20
CA LYS A 302 -17.41 1.65 -16.22
C LYS A 302 -17.29 0.20 -15.77
N LYS A 303 -17.20 -0.04 -14.46
CA LYS A 303 -17.01 -1.38 -13.87
C LYS A 303 -15.77 -2.08 -14.42
N TYR A 304 -14.73 -1.30 -14.72
CA TYR A 304 -13.41 -1.83 -15.08
C TYR A 304 -12.77 -2.49 -13.87
N PHE A 305 -12.90 -1.86 -12.70
CA PHE A 305 -12.45 -2.40 -11.43
C PHE A 305 -13.63 -2.86 -10.57
N TYR A 306 -13.37 -3.80 -9.68
CA TYR A 306 -14.32 -4.26 -8.67
C TYR A 306 -13.67 -4.22 -7.29
N LYS A 307 -14.49 -4.05 -6.26
CA LYS A 307 -14.03 -4.08 -4.86
C LYS A 307 -13.60 -5.49 -4.49
N THR A 308 -12.46 -5.59 -3.82
CA THR A 308 -11.87 -6.86 -3.39
C THR A 308 -11.15 -6.68 -2.05
N THR A 309 -10.33 -7.65 -1.62
CA THR A 309 -9.65 -7.60 -0.32
C THR A 309 -8.17 -7.23 -0.47
N LYS A 310 -7.52 -6.91 0.65
CA LYS A 310 -6.08 -6.69 0.70
C LYS A 310 -5.32 -7.86 0.06
N ALA A 311 -5.61 -9.09 0.47
CA ALA A 311 -4.86 -10.25 -0.01
C ALA A 311 -5.14 -10.61 -1.48
N THR A 312 -6.26 -10.15 -2.05
CA THR A 312 -6.67 -10.40 -3.45
C THR A 312 -6.49 -9.21 -4.39
N THR A 313 -5.71 -8.20 -3.98
CA THR A 313 -5.35 -7.07 -4.86
C THR A 313 -3.90 -7.16 -5.31
N PRO A 314 -3.60 -7.77 -6.48
CA PRO A 314 -2.28 -7.78 -7.08
C PRO A 314 -1.75 -6.39 -7.46
N ALA A 315 -0.48 -6.36 -7.88
CA ALA A 315 0.10 -5.19 -8.50
C ALA A 315 -0.72 -4.75 -9.73
N GLY A 316 -0.98 -3.45 -9.86
CA GLY A 316 -1.86 -2.87 -10.87
C GLY A 316 -3.29 -2.61 -10.40
N GLY A 317 -3.64 -3.04 -9.17
CA GLY A 317 -4.81 -2.57 -8.44
C GLY A 317 -4.55 -1.26 -7.69
N PHE A 318 -5.57 -0.75 -7.01
CA PHE A 318 -5.45 0.47 -6.19
C PHE A 318 -6.20 0.35 -4.86
N ILE A 319 -5.82 1.22 -3.93
CA ILE A 319 -6.35 1.30 -2.57
C ILE A 319 -7.00 2.67 -2.40
N SER A 320 -8.19 2.73 -1.82
CA SER A 320 -8.89 3.95 -1.41
C SER A 320 -8.88 4.05 0.12
N ALA A 321 -8.25 5.10 0.67
CA ALA A 321 -8.26 5.42 2.09
C ALA A 321 -9.47 6.31 2.41
N LEU A 322 -10.40 5.77 3.20
CA LEU A 322 -11.74 6.32 3.38
C LEU A 322 -11.79 7.53 4.33
N ASP A 323 -10.84 7.64 5.25
CA ASP A 323 -10.75 8.71 6.24
C ASP A 323 -10.00 9.94 5.74
N TYR A 324 -9.06 9.77 4.80
CA TYR A 324 -8.21 10.84 4.29
C TYR A 324 -8.51 11.26 2.83
N SER A 325 -9.48 10.64 2.16
CA SER A 325 -9.76 10.91 0.73
C SER A 325 -8.51 10.76 -0.13
N HIS A 326 -7.83 9.62 -0.01
CA HIS A 326 -6.55 9.37 -0.65
C HIS A 326 -6.56 8.04 -1.39
N VAL A 327 -5.86 7.97 -2.52
CA VAL A 327 -5.71 6.73 -3.30
C VAL A 327 -4.25 6.40 -3.53
N MET A 328 -3.93 5.11 -3.47
CA MET A 328 -2.58 4.57 -3.62
C MET A 328 -2.58 3.45 -4.65
N PHE A 329 -1.45 3.26 -5.33
CA PHE A 329 -1.32 2.21 -6.35
C PHE A 329 -0.62 0.98 -5.78
N VAL A 330 -1.22 -0.20 -5.92
CA VAL A 330 -0.58 -1.44 -5.47
C VAL A 330 0.50 -1.84 -6.47
N VAL A 331 1.72 -2.05 -5.97
CA VAL A 331 2.88 -2.37 -6.81
C VAL A 331 3.49 -3.74 -6.54
N ALA A 332 3.17 -4.36 -5.41
CA ALA A 332 3.42 -5.77 -5.16
C ALA A 332 2.42 -6.32 -4.14
N ASN A 333 2.00 -7.57 -4.30
CA ASN A 333 1.23 -8.28 -3.28
C ASN A 333 1.39 -9.79 -3.45
N ASP A 334 2.34 -10.32 -2.68
CA ASP A 334 2.68 -11.73 -2.67
C ASP A 334 1.93 -12.53 -1.58
N THR A 335 0.91 -11.91 -0.96
CA THR A 335 0.07 -12.41 0.15
C THR A 335 0.76 -12.53 1.51
N VAL A 336 2.09 -12.46 1.55
CA VAL A 336 2.85 -12.34 2.81
C VAL A 336 3.02 -10.86 3.15
N THR A 337 3.34 -10.03 2.14
CA THR A 337 3.36 -8.56 2.25
C THR A 337 2.69 -7.91 1.04
N MET A 338 2.22 -6.68 1.24
CA MET A 338 1.75 -5.80 0.17
C MET A 338 2.60 -4.54 0.15
N GLN A 339 2.89 -4.04 -1.05
CA GLN A 339 3.57 -2.77 -1.28
C GLN A 339 2.72 -1.84 -2.14
N TYR A 340 2.87 -0.55 -1.88
CA TYR A 340 2.23 0.50 -2.66
C TYR A 340 3.20 1.60 -3.04
N SER A 341 2.82 2.35 -4.06
CA SER A 341 3.46 3.58 -4.48
C SER A 341 2.40 4.69 -4.56
N ALA A 342 2.74 5.92 -4.18
CA ALA A 342 1.77 7.00 -4.00
C ALA A 342 2.35 8.40 -4.25
N HIS A 343 1.47 9.37 -4.50
CA HIS A 343 1.70 10.82 -4.44
C HIS A 343 1.02 11.42 -3.20
N THR A 344 1.08 12.74 -2.97
CA THR A 344 0.51 13.46 -1.78
C THR A 344 1.20 13.16 -0.45
N ASN A 345 1.95 12.06 -0.40
CA ASN A 345 3.04 11.76 0.53
C ASN A 345 3.86 10.70 -0.23
N ASP A 346 4.89 11.13 -0.96
CA ASP A 346 5.57 10.28 -1.92
C ASP A 346 6.10 9.03 -1.24
N LYS A 347 5.62 7.89 -1.73
CA LYS A 347 6.05 6.56 -1.33
C LYS A 347 6.42 5.77 -2.59
N LEU A 348 7.59 5.17 -2.57
CA LEU A 348 8.06 4.26 -3.61
C LEU A 348 8.22 2.86 -3.02
N LYS A 349 7.35 1.92 -3.43
CA LYS A 349 7.39 0.52 -2.98
C LYS A 349 7.41 0.40 -1.45
N ALA A 350 6.56 1.18 -0.78
CA ALA A 350 6.46 1.17 0.67
C ALA A 350 5.57 0.04 1.17
N SER A 351 5.84 -0.47 2.35
CA SER A 351 5.05 -1.55 2.95
C SER A 351 3.65 -1.06 3.33
N PHE A 352 2.63 -1.79 2.90
CA PHE A 352 1.27 -1.65 3.40
C PHE A 352 1.06 -2.62 4.57
N ALA A 353 1.36 -2.14 5.78
CA ALA A 353 1.31 -2.90 7.02
C ALA A 353 -0.07 -3.52 7.34
N ASN A 354 -0.12 -4.42 8.32
CA ASN A 354 -1.36 -5.05 8.78
C ASN A 354 -2.07 -4.15 9.80
N PHE A 355 -2.88 -3.21 9.30
CA PHE A 355 -3.82 -2.41 10.09
C PHE A 355 -5.26 -2.80 9.74
N SER A 356 -6.22 -2.32 10.53
CA SER A 356 -7.64 -2.58 10.28
C SER A 356 -8.05 -2.19 8.87
N ASP A 357 -8.52 -3.16 8.08
CA ASP A 357 -9.05 -2.97 6.73
C ASP A 357 -10.30 -2.07 6.70
N SER A 358 -10.94 -1.81 7.84
CA SER A 358 -12.16 -0.98 7.92
C SER A 358 -11.99 0.46 7.41
N LYS A 359 -10.75 0.93 7.27
CA LYS A 359 -10.43 2.28 6.77
C LYS A 359 -10.07 2.30 5.28
N PHE A 360 -10.00 1.13 4.64
CA PHE A 360 -9.48 1.00 3.29
C PHE A 360 -10.40 0.14 2.43
N GLU A 361 -10.52 0.52 1.17
CA GLU A 361 -11.12 -0.32 0.15
C GLU A 361 -10.07 -0.67 -0.88
N PHE A 362 -10.08 -1.92 -1.31
CA PHE A 362 -9.15 -2.41 -2.31
C PHE A 362 -9.91 -2.70 -3.59
N PHE A 363 -9.29 -2.39 -4.71
CA PHE A 363 -9.92 -2.52 -6.01
C PHE A 363 -8.96 -3.16 -6.99
N TYR A 364 -9.47 -4.16 -7.72
CA TYR A 364 -8.72 -4.84 -8.75
C TYR A 364 -9.49 -4.86 -10.07
N ILE A 365 -8.75 -4.94 -11.16
CA ILE A 365 -9.30 -4.94 -12.51
C ILE A 365 -10.08 -6.23 -12.75
N ASN A 366 -11.21 -6.13 -13.44
CA ASN A 366 -11.98 -7.30 -13.84
C ASN A 366 -11.17 -8.13 -14.85
N SER A 367 -11.23 -9.46 -14.69
CA SER A 367 -10.46 -10.40 -15.51
C SER A 367 -10.77 -10.31 -17.01
N ALA A 368 -11.95 -9.81 -17.40
CA ALA A 368 -12.30 -9.54 -18.79
C ALA A 368 -11.34 -8.55 -19.48
N TYR A 369 -10.65 -7.70 -18.71
CA TYR A 369 -9.70 -6.71 -19.24
C TYR A 369 -8.23 -7.12 -19.03
N LEU A 370 -7.91 -8.23 -18.37
CA LEU A 370 -6.50 -8.60 -18.13
C LEU A 370 -5.81 -9.12 -19.40
N ASN A 371 -4.51 -8.83 -19.53
CA ASN A 371 -3.60 -9.43 -20.53
C ASN A 371 -3.00 -10.75 -20.03
#